data_AF-A0A850XZY0-F1
#
_entry.id   AF-A0A850XZY0-F1
#
_cell.length_a   1.000
_cell.length_b   1.000
_cell.length_c   1.000
_cell.angle_alpha   90.00
_cell.angle_beta   90.00
_cell.angle_gamma   90.00
#
_symmetry.space_group_name_H-M   'P 1'
#
loop_
_entity.id
_entity.type
_entity.pdbx_description
1 polymer ?
#
loop_
_entity_poly.entity_id
_entity_poly.type
_entity_poly.pdbx_seq_one_letter_code
_entity_poly.pdbx_strand_id
1 'polypeptide(L)'
;VGVSKGAEVALAMAAFLPQVVATVWINGTAFIHGTPLTYGALSIPAIPYHSERLLFTETGALDNSAVFGDPRDPACGASAIPVEKVRGKVLFIVGEADRNFNSKLFAELAMARMPGGRGRVLSYPGAGHLIEPPCSPLCSVSSIRASPYMVLWGGEAQPHAKAQEHSWQEIIRFLEL
;
A
#
# COMPACT_ATOMS: atom_id res chain seq x y z
N VAL A 1 5.33 -5.16 -10.03
CA VAL A 1 4.21 -5.50 -9.12
C VAL A 1 4.76 -5.48 -7.71
N GLY A 2 4.05 -4.88 -6.75
CA GLY A 2 4.49 -4.86 -5.35
C GLY A 2 3.30 -4.89 -4.40
N VAL A 3 3.51 -5.52 -3.24
CA VAL A 3 2.56 -5.60 -2.11
C VAL A 3 3.19 -4.89 -0.90
N SER A 4 2.40 -4.17 -0.11
CA SER A 4 2.86 -3.53 1.14
C SER A 4 4.05 -2.59 0.89
N LYS A 5 5.15 -2.72 1.66
CA LYS A 5 6.40 -1.97 1.41
C LYS A 5 6.92 -2.14 -0.03
N GLY A 6 6.72 -3.30 -0.65
CA GLY A 6 7.07 -3.52 -2.05
C GLY A 6 6.26 -2.67 -3.02
N ALA A 7 5.01 -2.34 -2.68
CA ALA A 7 4.16 -1.44 -3.47
C ALA A 7 4.69 0.00 -3.39
N GLU A 8 5.08 0.46 -2.19
CA GLU A 8 5.75 1.75 -1.99
C GLU A 8 7.02 1.87 -2.86
N VAL A 9 7.90 0.86 -2.81
CA VAL A 9 9.12 0.81 -3.63
C VAL A 9 8.80 0.80 -5.13
N ALA A 10 7.82 0.01 -5.56
CA ALA A 10 7.41 -0.03 -6.97
C ALA A 10 6.89 1.33 -7.47
N LEU A 11 6.11 2.05 -6.65
CA LEU A 11 5.63 3.38 -7.00
C LEU A 11 6.75 4.41 -7.05
N ALA A 12 7.72 4.33 -6.13
CA ALA A 12 8.91 5.17 -6.17
C ALA A 12 9.76 4.89 -7.42
N MET A 13 9.98 3.61 -7.77
CA MET A 13 10.63 3.24 -9.02
C MET A 13 9.90 3.82 -10.23
N ALA A 14 8.57 3.76 -10.25
CA ALA A 14 7.77 4.35 -11.34
C ALA A 14 7.93 5.87 -11.48
N ALA A 15 8.20 6.57 -10.37
CA ALA A 15 8.40 8.02 -10.36
C ALA A 15 9.82 8.44 -10.76
N PHE A 16 10.83 7.61 -10.49
CA PHE A 16 12.24 7.96 -10.71
C PHE A 16 12.91 7.26 -11.89
N LEU A 17 12.42 6.09 -12.30
CA LEU A 17 13.01 5.28 -13.36
C LEU A 17 12.15 5.36 -14.63
N PRO A 18 12.63 6.02 -15.70
CA PRO A 18 11.84 6.24 -16.92
C PRO A 18 11.49 4.95 -17.68
N GLN A 19 12.13 3.83 -17.37
CA GLN A 19 11.89 2.53 -17.99
C GLN A 19 10.64 1.82 -17.46
N VAL A 20 10.08 2.28 -16.35
CA VAL A 20 8.90 1.65 -15.74
C VAL A 20 7.64 2.09 -16.49
N VAL A 21 7.10 1.17 -17.30
CA VAL A 21 5.91 1.41 -18.14
C VAL A 21 4.58 1.08 -17.45
N ALA A 22 4.60 0.16 -16.48
CA ALA A 22 3.42 -0.28 -15.75
C ALA A 22 3.78 -0.61 -14.30
N THR A 23 2.91 -0.27 -13.36
CA THR A 23 3.08 -0.54 -11.93
C THR A 23 1.78 -1.08 -11.34
N VAL A 24 1.85 -2.24 -10.70
CA VAL A 24 0.77 -2.76 -9.87
C VAL A 24 1.16 -2.55 -8.42
N TRP A 25 0.32 -1.83 -7.70
CA TRP A 25 0.49 -1.39 -6.33
C TRP A 25 -0.62 -2.02 -5.49
N ILE A 26 -0.28 -2.88 -4.53
CA ILE A 26 -1.24 -3.61 -3.70
C ILE A 26 -1.02 -3.22 -2.24
N ASN A 27 -2.01 -2.58 -1.62
CA ASN A 27 -2.00 -2.20 -0.20
C ASN A 27 -0.68 -1.56 0.29
N GLY A 28 -0.16 -0.60 -0.47
CA GLY A 28 1.05 0.13 -0.09
C GLY A 28 0.77 1.42 0.66
N THR A 29 1.82 2.20 0.82
CA THR A 29 1.74 3.64 1.09
C THR A 29 2.17 4.43 -0.14
N ALA A 30 1.64 5.64 -0.30
CA ALA A 30 2.10 6.61 -1.32
C ALA A 30 3.15 7.59 -0.75
N PHE A 31 3.60 7.31 0.47
CA PHE A 31 4.58 8.05 1.25
C PHE A 31 5.59 7.06 1.78
N ILE A 32 6.86 7.42 1.81
CA ILE A 32 7.91 6.56 2.34
C ILE A 32 7.64 6.31 3.82
N HIS A 33 7.70 5.06 4.27
CA HIS A 33 7.58 4.69 5.68
C HIS A 33 8.77 3.84 6.14
N GLY A 34 9.12 3.90 7.42
CA GLY A 34 10.22 3.15 8.01
C GLY A 34 11.59 3.72 7.59
N THR A 35 12.32 2.99 6.76
CA THR A 35 13.64 3.45 6.27
C THR A 35 13.46 4.52 5.19
N PRO A 36 14.16 5.67 5.29
CA PRO A 36 14.19 6.67 4.22
C PRO A 36 14.59 6.07 2.86
N LEU A 37 13.97 6.55 1.79
CA LEU A 37 14.35 6.18 0.42
C LEU A 37 15.55 7.02 -0.01
N THR A 38 16.59 6.37 -0.53
CA THR A 38 17.76 7.04 -1.10
C THR A 38 17.95 6.64 -2.56
N TYR A 39 18.17 7.60 -3.46
CA TYR A 39 18.48 7.35 -4.87
C TYR A 39 19.46 8.40 -5.40
N GLY A 40 20.73 8.05 -5.52
CA GLY A 40 21.79 9.02 -5.81
C GLY A 40 21.86 10.08 -4.71
N ALA A 41 21.75 11.35 -5.07
CA ALA A 41 21.70 12.47 -4.12
C ALA A 41 20.29 12.72 -3.52
N LEU A 42 19.25 12.03 -4.02
CA LEU A 42 17.89 12.17 -3.49
C LEU A 42 17.75 11.40 -2.17
N SER A 43 17.12 12.02 -1.18
CA SER A 43 16.64 11.37 0.04
C SER A 43 15.21 11.79 0.33
N ILE A 44 14.31 10.82 0.53
CA ILE A 44 12.92 11.05 0.95
C ILE A 44 12.76 10.43 2.35
N PRO A 45 12.49 11.26 3.39
CA PRO A 45 12.34 10.78 4.75
C PRO A 45 11.06 9.96 4.92
N ALA A 46 11.03 9.12 5.95
CA ALA A 46 9.81 8.41 6.32
C ALA A 46 8.74 9.36 6.87
N ILE A 47 7.48 9.06 6.60
CA ILE A 47 6.32 9.71 7.20
C ILE A 47 6.42 9.55 8.73
N PRO A 48 6.09 10.58 9.52
CA PRO A 48 6.16 10.49 10.97
C PRO A 48 5.35 9.33 11.54
N TYR A 49 5.84 8.76 12.63
CA TYR A 49 5.16 7.72 13.40
C TYR A 49 4.74 8.27 14.77
N HIS A 50 3.55 7.89 15.19
CA HIS A 50 2.92 8.25 16.46
C HIS A 50 2.70 6.97 17.27
N SER A 51 3.69 6.59 18.08
CA SER A 51 3.63 5.37 18.89
C SER A 51 2.49 5.38 19.90
N GLU A 52 2.05 6.57 20.33
CA GLU A 52 0.88 6.76 21.19
C GLU A 52 -0.44 6.34 20.54
N ARG A 53 -0.46 6.15 19.20
CA ARG A 53 -1.61 5.66 18.43
C ARG A 53 -1.56 4.17 18.13
N LEU A 54 -0.59 3.43 18.68
CA LEU A 54 -0.55 1.97 18.57
C LEU A 54 -1.80 1.38 19.21
N LEU A 55 -2.48 0.49 18.47
CA LEU A 55 -3.67 -0.20 18.94
C LEU A 55 -3.39 -1.68 19.11
N PHE A 56 -4.03 -2.28 20.10
CA PHE A 56 -4.00 -3.72 20.32
C PHE A 56 -5.43 -4.26 20.34
N THR A 57 -5.64 -5.41 19.70
CA THR A 57 -6.90 -6.14 19.81
C THR A 57 -7.05 -6.72 21.23
N GLU A 58 -8.25 -7.17 21.57
CA GLU A 58 -8.51 -7.90 22.82
C GLU A 58 -7.61 -9.15 22.98
N THR A 59 -7.20 -9.74 21.86
CA THR A 59 -6.29 -10.90 21.80
C THR A 59 -4.81 -10.52 21.79
N GLY A 60 -4.48 -9.23 21.89
CA GLY A 60 -3.10 -8.72 21.94
C GLY A 60 -2.40 -8.62 20.59
N ALA A 61 -3.12 -8.73 19.48
CA ALA A 61 -2.56 -8.48 18.15
C ALA A 61 -2.41 -6.97 17.90
N LEU A 62 -1.28 -6.58 17.33
CA LEU A 62 -0.94 -5.22 16.97
C LEU A 62 -1.71 -4.78 15.72
N ASP A 63 -2.44 -3.67 15.85
CA ASP A 63 -3.08 -2.94 14.76
C ASP A 63 -2.28 -1.65 14.49
N ASN A 64 -1.64 -1.61 13.31
CA ASN A 64 -0.78 -0.50 12.89
C ASN A 64 -1.53 0.59 12.13
N SER A 65 -2.83 0.42 11.84
CA SER A 65 -3.55 1.30 10.91
C SER A 65 -3.57 2.79 11.31
N ALA A 66 -3.37 3.10 12.60
CA ALA A 66 -3.40 4.46 13.15
C ALA A 66 -2.02 5.09 13.44
N VAL A 67 -0.92 4.37 13.22
CA VAL A 67 0.41 4.78 13.71
C VAL A 67 1.06 5.88 12.86
N PHE A 68 0.65 6.05 11.61
CA PHE A 68 1.23 7.09 10.76
C PHE A 68 0.71 8.48 11.10
N GLY A 69 1.56 9.47 10.88
CA GLY A 69 1.14 10.86 10.69
C GLY A 69 0.08 10.94 9.59
N ASP A 70 -0.82 11.90 9.70
CA ASP A 70 -1.88 12.06 8.71
C ASP A 70 -1.25 12.47 7.36
N PRO A 71 -1.33 11.64 6.30
CA PRO A 71 -0.72 11.97 5.02
C PRO A 71 -1.37 13.16 4.31
N ARG A 72 -2.49 13.69 4.83
CA ARG A 72 -3.11 14.94 4.38
C ARG A 72 -2.47 16.18 4.98
N ASP A 73 -1.73 16.04 6.07
CA ASP A 73 -1.00 17.15 6.69
C ASP A 73 0.14 17.59 5.75
N PRO A 74 0.22 18.89 5.36
CA PRO A 74 1.34 19.41 4.58
C PRO A 74 2.73 19.10 5.18
N ALA A 75 2.83 18.95 6.50
CA ALA A 75 4.08 18.56 7.18
C ALA A 75 4.58 17.16 6.76
N CYS A 76 3.68 16.27 6.32
CA CYS A 76 4.03 14.94 5.80
C CYS A 76 4.46 14.99 4.32
N GLY A 77 4.34 16.14 3.64
CA GLY A 77 4.59 16.27 2.21
C GLY A 77 6.02 15.90 1.79
N ALA A 78 7.01 16.09 2.66
CA ALA A 78 8.39 15.71 2.40
C ALA A 78 8.58 14.19 2.20
N SER A 79 7.68 13.37 2.74
CA SER A 79 7.71 11.91 2.65
C SER A 79 6.94 11.37 1.43
N ALA A 80 6.21 12.22 0.71
CA ALA A 80 5.37 11.82 -0.40
C ALA A 80 6.20 11.33 -1.59
N ILE A 81 5.79 10.21 -2.19
CA ILE A 81 6.34 9.79 -3.48
C ILE A 81 5.84 10.79 -4.56
N PRO A 82 6.71 11.29 -5.45
CA PRO A 82 6.34 12.27 -6.47
C PRO A 82 5.62 11.61 -7.66
N VAL A 83 4.40 11.13 -7.41
CA VAL A 83 3.57 10.39 -8.37
C VAL A 83 3.20 11.21 -9.62
N GLU A 84 3.29 12.54 -9.55
CA GLU A 84 3.16 13.45 -10.68
C GLU A 84 4.24 13.22 -11.77
N LYS A 85 5.37 12.60 -11.41
CA LYS A 85 6.47 12.27 -12.33
C LYS A 85 6.30 10.92 -13.03
N VAL A 86 5.31 10.11 -12.64
CA VAL A 86 5.12 8.76 -13.19
C VAL A 86 4.77 8.83 -14.68
N ARG A 87 5.59 8.15 -15.50
CA ARG A 87 5.41 8.04 -16.95
C ARG A 87 4.68 6.77 -17.40
N GLY A 88 4.62 5.76 -16.54
CA GLY A 88 3.86 4.54 -16.78
C GLY A 88 2.38 4.68 -16.42
N LYS A 89 1.66 3.56 -16.53
CA LYS A 89 0.34 3.38 -15.90
C LYS A 89 0.50 2.78 -14.50
N VAL A 90 -0.45 3.05 -13.61
CA VAL A 90 -0.49 2.50 -12.26
C VAL A 90 -1.86 1.91 -11.96
N LEU A 91 -1.88 0.64 -11.53
CA LEU A 91 -3.04 -0.03 -10.98
C LEU A 91 -2.90 -0.10 -9.47
N PHE A 92 -3.75 0.60 -8.74
CA PHE A 92 -3.87 0.52 -7.28
C PHE A 92 -4.93 -0.52 -6.92
N ILE A 93 -4.56 -1.47 -6.06
CA ILE A 93 -5.45 -2.49 -5.50
C ILE A 93 -5.46 -2.28 -3.99
N VAL A 94 -6.63 -2.01 -3.43
CA VAL A 94 -6.80 -1.72 -2.00
C VAL A 94 -7.82 -2.65 -1.36
N GLY A 95 -7.46 -3.22 -0.22
CA GLY A 95 -8.39 -3.83 0.72
C GLY A 95 -8.90 -2.78 1.70
N GLU A 96 -10.22 -2.59 1.79
CA GLU A 96 -10.79 -1.57 2.68
C GLU A 96 -10.74 -1.99 4.16
N ALA A 97 -10.52 -3.28 4.44
CA ALA A 97 -10.32 -3.82 5.78
C ALA A 97 -8.83 -4.05 6.08
N ASP A 98 -7.92 -3.34 5.40
CA ASP A 98 -6.49 -3.33 5.72
C ASP A 98 -6.25 -2.75 7.13
N ARG A 99 -5.64 -3.55 8.00
CA ARG A 99 -5.32 -3.15 9.39
C ARG A 99 -3.83 -2.90 9.61
N ASN A 100 -3.02 -3.01 8.55
CA ASN A 100 -1.65 -2.56 8.59
C ASN A 100 -1.57 -1.07 8.26
N PHE A 101 -2.24 -0.63 7.18
CA PHE A 101 -2.27 0.75 6.73
C PHE A 101 -3.68 1.16 6.28
N ASN A 102 -3.99 2.47 6.27
CA ASN A 102 -5.13 2.97 5.50
C ASN A 102 -4.77 3.05 4.00
N SER A 103 -4.62 1.89 3.36
CA SER A 103 -4.20 1.76 1.96
C SER A 103 -5.11 2.52 0.98
N LYS A 104 -6.41 2.58 1.26
CA LYS A 104 -7.38 3.35 0.46
C LYS A 104 -7.05 4.85 0.44
N LEU A 105 -6.84 5.45 1.61
CA LEU A 105 -6.45 6.86 1.73
C LEU A 105 -5.16 7.15 0.95
N PHE A 106 -4.14 6.28 1.08
CA PHE A 106 -2.89 6.46 0.36
C PHE A 106 -3.08 6.39 -1.17
N ALA A 107 -3.88 5.45 -1.67
CA ALA A 107 -4.20 5.34 -3.09
C ALA A 107 -4.96 6.58 -3.60
N GLU A 108 -5.94 7.08 -2.85
CA GLU A 108 -6.69 8.29 -3.20
C GLU A 108 -5.80 9.53 -3.27
N LEU A 109 -4.90 9.72 -2.30
CA LEU A 109 -3.93 10.82 -2.29
C LEU A 109 -2.89 10.72 -3.41
N ALA A 110 -2.49 9.51 -3.79
CA ALA A 110 -1.65 9.31 -4.98
C ALA A 110 -2.42 9.68 -6.26
N MET A 111 -3.64 9.18 -6.41
CA MET A 111 -4.50 9.45 -7.56
C MET A 111 -4.76 10.94 -7.76
N ALA A 112 -4.99 11.69 -6.67
CA ALA A 112 -5.24 13.13 -6.73
C ALA A 112 -4.06 13.96 -7.28
N ARG A 113 -2.83 13.47 -7.14
CA ARG A 113 -1.61 14.12 -7.65
C ARG A 113 -1.11 13.53 -8.97
N MET A 114 -1.59 12.36 -9.36
CA MET A 114 -1.14 11.66 -10.55
C MET A 114 -1.68 12.34 -11.83
N PRO A 115 -0.92 12.36 -12.94
CA PRO A 115 -1.43 12.93 -14.18
C PRO A 115 -2.63 12.12 -14.70
N GLY A 116 -3.63 12.82 -15.24
CA GLY A 116 -4.90 12.22 -15.66
C GLY A 116 -4.72 11.01 -16.59
N GLY A 117 -5.55 9.98 -16.38
CA GLY A 117 -5.58 8.76 -17.21
C GLY A 117 -4.44 7.75 -16.96
N ARG A 118 -3.51 8.03 -16.05
CA ARG A 118 -2.39 7.11 -15.75
C ARG A 118 -2.68 6.14 -14.60
N GLY A 119 -3.59 6.51 -13.69
CA GLY A 119 -3.92 5.70 -12.52
C GLY A 119 -5.33 5.11 -12.59
N ARG A 120 -5.52 3.93 -11.99
CA ARG A 120 -6.82 3.33 -11.72
C ARG A 120 -6.81 2.65 -10.35
N VAL A 121 -7.92 2.74 -9.62
CA VAL A 121 -8.09 2.11 -8.31
C VAL A 121 -9.12 0.99 -8.38
N LEU A 122 -8.80 -0.15 -7.79
CA LEU A 122 -9.71 -1.25 -7.47
C LEU A 122 -9.80 -1.33 -5.95
N SER A 123 -11.00 -1.12 -5.43
CA SER A 123 -11.28 -1.12 -3.99
C SER A 123 -12.14 -2.31 -3.61
N TYR A 124 -11.71 -3.05 -2.60
CA TYR A 124 -12.33 -4.31 -2.20
C TYR A 124 -12.81 -4.25 -0.74
N PRO A 125 -14.12 -4.00 -0.52
CA PRO A 125 -14.72 -4.08 0.81
C PRO A 125 -14.48 -5.46 1.46
N GLY A 126 -14.10 -5.47 2.73
CA GLY A 126 -13.84 -6.70 3.48
C GLY A 126 -12.54 -7.43 3.12
N ALA A 127 -11.73 -6.94 2.18
CA ALA A 127 -10.38 -7.48 1.92
C ALA A 127 -9.35 -6.81 2.84
N GLY A 128 -8.38 -7.60 3.31
CA GLY A 128 -7.33 -7.18 4.24
C GLY A 128 -6.04 -6.77 3.53
N HIS A 129 -4.95 -6.68 4.29
CA HIS A 129 -3.64 -6.24 3.79
C HIS A 129 -3.00 -7.20 2.77
N LEU A 130 -3.05 -8.51 3.04
CA LEU A 130 -2.33 -9.53 2.27
C LEU A 130 -3.19 -10.09 1.12
N ILE A 131 -3.39 -9.31 0.06
CA ILE A 131 -4.09 -9.76 -1.16
C ILE A 131 -3.13 -10.60 -2.01
N GLU A 132 -3.11 -11.89 -1.73
CA GLU A 132 -2.26 -12.89 -2.40
C GLU A 132 -2.90 -13.42 -3.70
N PRO A 133 -2.21 -14.27 -4.51
CA PRO A 133 -2.83 -14.93 -5.66
C PRO A 133 -4.08 -15.76 -5.30
N PRO A 134 -4.95 -16.05 -6.28
CA PRO A 134 -6.21 -16.75 -6.06
C PRO A 134 -6.03 -18.08 -5.33
N CYS A 135 -7.03 -18.47 -4.55
CA CYS A 135 -7.05 -19.68 -3.71
C CYS A 135 -6.04 -19.69 -2.54
N SER A 136 -5.26 -18.63 -2.33
CA SER A 136 -4.44 -18.51 -1.11
C SER A 136 -5.35 -18.25 0.11
N PRO A 137 -5.18 -18.98 1.23
CA PRO A 137 -6.04 -18.80 2.40
C PRO A 137 -5.81 -17.43 3.04
N LEU A 138 -6.88 -16.84 3.58
CA LEU A 138 -6.78 -15.62 4.40
C LEU A 138 -5.90 -15.86 5.63
N CYS A 139 -4.88 -15.04 5.79
CA CYS A 139 -4.12 -14.90 7.04
C CYS A 139 -4.46 -13.54 7.68
N SER A 140 -5.40 -13.51 8.62
CA SER A 140 -5.84 -12.26 9.27
C SER A 140 -4.86 -11.77 10.33
N VAL A 141 -4.06 -12.66 10.92
CA VAL A 141 -3.07 -12.33 11.96
C VAL A 141 -1.85 -13.24 11.82
N SER A 142 -0.63 -12.69 11.86
CA SER A 142 0.61 -13.49 11.89
C SER A 142 1.78 -12.77 12.56
N SER A 143 2.82 -13.52 12.94
CA SER A 143 4.09 -12.96 13.42
C SER A 143 4.94 -12.48 12.24
N ILE A 144 5.62 -11.34 12.40
CA ILE A 144 6.66 -10.89 11.45
C ILE A 144 7.98 -10.69 12.18
N ARG A 145 9.10 -10.84 11.47
CA ARG A 145 10.44 -10.66 12.05
C ARG A 145 10.67 -9.26 12.64
N ALA A 146 9.98 -8.24 12.11
CA ALA A 146 10.16 -6.85 12.51
C ALA A 146 9.35 -6.44 13.75
N SER A 147 8.51 -7.32 14.30
CA SER A 147 7.63 -7.01 15.43
C SER A 147 7.70 -8.12 16.48
N PRO A 148 7.80 -7.78 17.78
CA PRO A 148 7.64 -8.77 18.85
C PRO A 148 6.18 -9.21 19.05
N TYR A 149 5.22 -8.50 18.44
CA TYR A 149 3.78 -8.78 18.52
C TYR A 149 3.27 -9.42 17.23
N MET A 150 2.22 -10.23 17.35
CA MET A 150 1.41 -10.67 16.21
C MET A 150 0.78 -9.44 15.54
N VAL A 151 0.83 -9.35 14.21
CA VAL A 151 0.29 -8.21 13.45
C VAL A 151 -1.08 -8.58 12.88
N LEU A 152 -2.04 -7.69 13.04
CA LEU A 152 -3.37 -7.77 12.43
C LEU A 152 -3.32 -7.25 10.98
N TRP A 153 -3.64 -8.11 10.02
CA TRP A 153 -3.73 -7.78 8.60
C TRP A 153 -5.14 -7.42 8.14
N GLY A 154 -6.14 -7.87 8.90
CA GLY A 154 -7.56 -7.67 8.61
C GLY A 154 -8.09 -8.57 7.50
N GLY A 155 -9.31 -8.28 7.06
CA GLY A 155 -10.04 -9.03 6.04
C GLY A 155 -11.02 -10.09 6.57
N GLU A 156 -12.03 -10.39 5.76
CA GLU A 156 -13.05 -11.43 5.96
C GLU A 156 -12.89 -12.53 4.90
N ALA A 157 -13.05 -13.79 5.27
CA ALA A 157 -12.67 -14.93 4.42
C ALA A 157 -13.28 -14.87 3.00
N GLN A 158 -14.60 -14.67 2.90
CA GLN A 158 -15.28 -14.70 1.60
C GLN A 158 -15.03 -13.43 0.75
N PRO A 159 -15.15 -12.20 1.28
CA PRO A 159 -14.79 -11.00 0.52
C PRO A 159 -13.32 -10.98 0.09
N HIS A 160 -12.41 -11.43 0.96
CA HIS A 160 -10.98 -11.47 0.67
C HIS A 160 -10.67 -12.44 -0.47
N ALA A 161 -11.22 -13.67 -0.46
CA ALA A 161 -11.03 -14.63 -1.54
C ALA A 161 -11.51 -14.08 -2.90
N LYS A 162 -12.69 -13.44 -2.93
CA LYS A 162 -13.22 -12.77 -4.14
C LYS A 162 -12.32 -11.64 -4.62
N ALA A 163 -11.73 -10.88 -3.68
CA ALA A 163 -10.80 -9.82 -4.01
C ALA A 163 -9.56 -10.37 -4.71
N GLN A 164 -8.96 -11.45 -4.19
CA GLN A 164 -7.80 -12.12 -4.79
C GLN A 164 -8.08 -12.62 -6.21
N GLU A 165 -9.22 -13.29 -6.41
CA GLU A 165 -9.65 -13.77 -7.74
C GLU A 165 -9.81 -12.62 -8.74
N HIS A 166 -10.57 -11.58 -8.37
CA HIS A 166 -10.82 -10.46 -9.27
C HIS A 166 -9.56 -9.64 -9.54
N SER A 167 -8.79 -9.32 -8.49
CA SER A 167 -7.56 -8.53 -8.63
C SER A 167 -6.53 -9.25 -9.49
N TRP A 168 -6.42 -10.57 -9.39
CA TRP A 168 -5.50 -11.34 -10.22
C TRP A 168 -5.81 -11.22 -11.72
N GLN A 169 -7.09 -11.35 -12.08
CA GLN A 169 -7.52 -11.17 -13.47
C GLN A 169 -7.27 -9.74 -13.98
N GLU A 170 -7.51 -8.75 -13.13
CA GLU A 170 -7.25 -7.34 -13.44
C GLU A 170 -5.76 -7.02 -13.57
N ILE A 171 -4.90 -7.66 -12.78
CA ILE A 171 -3.44 -7.56 -12.88
C ILE A 171 -2.97 -8.10 -14.24
N ILE A 172 -3.43 -9.28 -14.63
CA ILE A 172 -3.07 -9.89 -15.93
C ILE A 172 -3.51 -8.97 -17.07
N ARG A 173 -4.80 -8.57 -17.10
CA ARG A 173 -5.32 -7.62 -18.09
C ARG A 173 -4.52 -6.33 -18.16
N PHE A 174 -4.09 -5.80 -17.02
CA PHE A 174 -3.35 -4.55 -16.96
C PHE A 174 -1.91 -4.67 -17.49
N LEU A 175 -1.26 -5.82 -17.30
CA LEU A 175 0.14 -6.05 -17.70
C LEU A 175 0.30 -6.55 -19.14
N GLU A 176 -0.74 -7.15 -19.71
CA GLU A 176 -0.76 -7.58 -21.12
C GLU A 176 -1.04 -6.42 -22.11
N LEU A 177 -1.46 -5.25 -21.60
CA LEU A 177 -1.73 -4.02 -22.37
C LEU A 177 -0.47 -3.16 -22.57
#